data_AF-A0A959W152-F1
#
_entry.id   AF-A0A959W152-F1
#
_cell.length_a   1.000
_cell.length_b   1.000
_cell.length_c   1.000
_cell.angle_alpha   90.00
_cell.angle_beta   90.00
_cell.angle_gamma   90.00
#
_symmetry.space_group_name_H-M   'P 1'
#
loop_
_entity.id
_entity.type
_entity.pdbx_description
1 polymer ?
#
loop_
_entity_poly.entity_id
_entity_poly.type
_entity_poly.pdbx_seq_one_letter_code
_entity_poly.pdbx_strand_id
1 'polypeptide(L)'
;MPDTRNYANLTRRYAKFSLAGVLALLALVVLVVGGSPDKAQAAQVKCPQFRVLNNDRIGKVSFPAGYYNVTLLNGNKLSCAGSTKLFQEFLQDWDGRLRSPWRVYLSGNKRVFRAGNTDKGFTATPAKKSGGGGGNSGRSCPAYFTVVRGDSIGSFKVPRGQYRITLIDPKKITCVQAFKRFKEFLLDFDGRLPYPWKLNPLMGIFYNSKHGRIGFKVNKAYGPAPRPNKHTYVRCPATFRVLNNDRIGALYLRKGPYYVYVVNGLSCSSASNYFRQFLNRTDGRLPRPWRLNVAKAKFNTGKGGVAFRVQHA
;
A
#
# COMPACT_ATOMS: atom_id res chain seq x y z
N MET A 1 42.01 -67.28 -76.51
CA MET A 1 41.84 -65.93 -77.10
C MET A 1 40.91 -66.11 -78.29
N PRO A 2 39.77 -65.41 -78.39
CA PRO A 2 39.55 -64.02 -78.00
C PRO A 2 38.42 -63.78 -76.98
N ASP A 3 38.55 -62.64 -76.30
CA ASP A 3 37.54 -61.95 -75.51
C ASP A 3 36.41 -61.38 -76.38
N THR A 4 35.18 -61.30 -75.87
CA THR A 4 34.54 -60.02 -75.50
C THR A 4 33.08 -60.16 -75.01
N ARG A 5 32.86 -59.49 -73.87
CA ARG A 5 31.65 -59.05 -73.15
C ARG A 5 30.33 -58.96 -73.93
N ASN A 6 29.23 -59.32 -73.25
CA ASN A 6 28.04 -58.45 -73.18
C ASN A 6 27.18 -58.71 -71.94
N TYR A 7 26.78 -57.60 -71.31
CA TYR A 7 25.90 -57.51 -70.14
C TYR A 7 24.44 -57.64 -70.58
N ALA A 8 23.59 -58.31 -69.79
CA ALA A 8 22.33 -57.74 -69.30
C ALA A 8 21.47 -58.74 -68.49
N ASN A 9 20.83 -58.18 -67.46
CA ASN A 9 19.55 -58.59 -66.84
C ASN A 9 19.55 -59.70 -65.78
N LEU A 10 19.94 -59.33 -64.56
CA LEU A 10 19.48 -59.98 -63.33
C LEU A 10 18.23 -59.27 -62.80
N THR A 11 17.06 -59.78 -63.18
CA THR A 11 15.76 -59.44 -62.59
C THR A 11 15.61 -60.12 -61.23
N ARG A 12 15.90 -59.35 -60.18
CA ARG A 12 15.15 -59.21 -58.92
C ARG A 12 14.21 -60.38 -58.55
N ARG A 13 14.70 -61.30 -57.71
CA ARG A 13 13.88 -62.04 -56.75
C ARG A 13 14.48 -61.85 -55.35
N TYR A 14 13.87 -60.94 -54.57
CA TYR A 14 14.20 -60.76 -53.15
C TYR A 14 13.60 -61.91 -52.35
N ALA A 15 14.41 -62.91 -52.03
CA ALA A 15 14.15 -63.81 -50.93
C ALA A 15 14.88 -63.28 -49.69
N LYS A 16 14.08 -62.92 -48.69
CA LYS A 16 14.48 -62.60 -47.33
C LYS A 16 15.32 -63.76 -46.79
N PHE A 17 16.52 -63.50 -46.27
CA PHE A 17 17.15 -64.22 -45.15
C PHE A 17 18.59 -63.69 -45.01
N SER A 18 18.93 -63.13 -43.85
CA SER A 18 20.23 -63.32 -43.20
C SER A 18 20.11 -62.79 -41.78
N LEU A 19 20.05 -63.68 -40.79
CA LEU A 19 21.18 -64.35 -40.12
C LEU A 19 22.09 -63.34 -39.42
N ALA A 20 21.94 -63.37 -38.10
CA ALA A 20 22.85 -62.81 -37.11
C ALA A 20 24.23 -63.47 -37.19
N GLY A 21 25.28 -62.70 -36.85
CA GLY A 21 26.68 -63.13 -36.80
C GLY A 21 27.61 -61.93 -36.99
N VAL A 22 27.65 -60.98 -36.05
CA VAL A 22 28.68 -60.86 -35.00
C VAL A 22 30.00 -60.24 -35.51
N LEU A 23 30.42 -59.17 -34.79
CA LEU A 23 31.72 -58.48 -34.76
C LEU A 23 32.03 -57.43 -35.85
N ALA A 24 31.80 -56.14 -35.55
CA ALA A 24 32.89 -55.23 -35.12
C ALA A 24 32.42 -53.76 -35.07
N LEU A 25 32.54 -53.16 -33.88
CA LEU A 25 32.95 -51.78 -33.60
C LEU A 25 32.43 -50.64 -34.49
N LEU A 26 31.44 -49.87 -33.99
CA LEU A 26 31.59 -48.44 -33.64
C LEU A 26 30.22 -47.78 -33.41
N ALA A 27 30.06 -47.26 -32.19
CA ALA A 27 29.26 -46.08 -31.80
C ALA A 27 27.84 -45.89 -32.38
N LEU A 28 26.82 -46.11 -31.54
CA LEU A 28 25.81 -45.10 -31.20
C LEU A 28 24.81 -45.68 -30.19
N VAL A 29 25.18 -45.63 -28.92
CA VAL A 29 24.21 -45.56 -27.82
C VAL A 29 23.65 -44.14 -27.85
N VAL A 30 22.57 -43.90 -28.59
CA VAL A 30 21.71 -42.74 -28.30
C VAL A 30 20.64 -43.23 -27.35
N LEU A 31 20.91 -42.96 -26.09
CA LEU A 31 19.99 -43.01 -24.97
C LEU A 31 18.57 -42.66 -25.40
N VAL A 32 17.64 -43.50 -25.00
CA VAL A 32 16.25 -43.12 -24.72
C VAL A 32 16.30 -41.99 -23.70
N VAL A 33 16.44 -40.75 -24.19
CA VAL A 33 16.23 -39.56 -23.37
C VAL A 33 14.72 -39.46 -23.22
N GLY A 34 14.21 -40.10 -22.18
CA GLY A 34 12.98 -39.70 -21.53
C GLY A 34 13.15 -38.26 -21.06
N GLY A 35 13.00 -37.32 -21.99
CA GLY A 35 12.84 -35.92 -21.70
C GLY A 35 11.58 -35.81 -20.85
N SER A 36 11.77 -35.69 -19.54
CA SER A 36 10.78 -35.02 -18.71
C SER A 36 10.40 -33.74 -19.47
N PRO A 37 9.12 -33.42 -19.69
CA PRO A 37 8.78 -32.16 -20.33
C PRO A 37 9.52 -31.08 -19.56
N ASP A 38 10.46 -30.42 -20.23
CA ASP A 38 11.09 -29.23 -19.69
C ASP A 38 9.93 -28.38 -19.19
N LYS A 39 9.85 -28.20 -17.87
CA LYS A 39 8.92 -27.24 -17.30
C LYS A 39 9.33 -25.94 -17.96
N ALA A 40 8.61 -25.55 -19.02
CA ALA A 40 8.89 -24.36 -19.79
C ALA A 40 9.08 -23.24 -18.78
N GLN A 41 10.34 -22.85 -18.56
CA GLN A 41 10.67 -21.85 -17.56
C GLN A 41 10.03 -20.59 -18.09
N ALA A 42 8.94 -20.18 -17.43
CA ALA A 42 8.15 -19.08 -17.91
C ALA A 42 9.07 -17.88 -18.14
N ALA A 43 9.05 -17.37 -19.37
CA ALA A 43 10.01 -16.37 -19.79
C ALA A 43 9.92 -15.15 -18.87
N GLN A 44 11.07 -14.79 -18.28
CA GLN A 44 11.19 -13.51 -17.57
C GLN A 44 11.09 -12.39 -18.61
N VAL A 45 10.08 -11.54 -18.48
CA VAL A 45 9.84 -10.45 -19.43
C VAL A 45 10.34 -9.14 -18.82
N LYS A 46 11.23 -8.44 -19.53
CA LYS A 46 11.64 -7.08 -19.15
C LYS A 46 10.55 -6.09 -19.55
N CYS A 47 10.18 -5.21 -18.63
CA CYS A 47 9.19 -4.16 -18.84
C CYS A 47 9.85 -2.78 -18.92
N PRO A 48 9.11 -1.77 -19.42
CA PRO A 48 9.53 -0.37 -19.31
C PRO A 48 9.90 0.00 -17.87
N GLN A 49 10.86 0.91 -17.74
CA GLN A 49 11.31 1.33 -16.42
C GLN A 49 10.20 2.02 -15.63
N PHE A 50 10.15 1.74 -14.34
CA PHE A 50 9.24 2.38 -13.41
C PHE A 50 9.96 3.48 -12.63
N ARG A 51 9.44 4.71 -12.65
CA ARG A 51 10.02 5.81 -11.86
C ARG A 51 9.34 5.92 -10.51
N VAL A 52 10.07 5.58 -9.46
CA VAL A 52 9.70 5.91 -8.09
C VAL A 52 10.05 7.37 -7.86
N LEU A 53 9.06 8.21 -7.57
CA LEU A 53 9.24 9.66 -7.51
C LEU A 53 9.78 10.14 -6.15
N ASN A 54 9.53 9.39 -5.09
CA ASN A 54 9.92 9.74 -3.72
C ASN A 54 10.51 8.52 -3.02
N ASN A 55 11.39 8.73 -2.05
CA ASN A 55 11.85 7.66 -1.19
C ASN A 55 10.65 7.05 -0.46
N ASP A 56 10.41 5.77 -0.71
CA ASP A 56 9.25 5.04 -0.24
C ASP A 56 9.65 3.74 0.47
N ARG A 57 8.69 3.08 1.11
CA ARG A 57 8.88 1.78 1.75
C ARG A 57 7.60 0.96 1.70
N ILE A 58 7.74 -0.35 1.60
CA ILE A 58 6.67 -1.33 1.72
C ILE A 58 7.09 -2.30 2.83
N GLY A 59 6.52 -2.16 4.02
CA GLY A 59 6.94 -2.87 5.20
C GLY A 59 8.37 -2.53 5.59
N LYS A 60 9.26 -3.53 5.51
CA LYS A 60 10.71 -3.37 5.75
C LYS A 60 11.52 -3.13 4.46
N VAL A 61 10.88 -3.20 3.29
CA VAL A 61 11.56 -3.08 2.00
C VAL A 61 11.61 -1.62 1.57
N SER A 62 12.81 -1.08 1.34
CA SER A 62 13.02 0.30 0.91
C SER A 62 12.99 0.44 -0.62
N PHE A 63 12.32 1.49 -1.07
CA PHE A 63 12.22 1.93 -2.46
C PHE A 63 12.71 3.39 -2.58
N PRO A 64 14.03 3.62 -2.65
CA PRO A 64 14.55 4.95 -2.97
C PRO A 64 13.94 5.53 -4.25
N ALA A 65 13.81 6.86 -4.30
CA ALA A 65 13.43 7.56 -5.51
C ALA A 65 14.43 7.26 -6.63
N GLY A 66 13.93 7.04 -7.84
CA GLY A 66 14.76 6.67 -8.98
C GLY A 66 14.03 5.76 -9.95
N TYR A 67 14.73 5.39 -11.02
CA TYR A 67 14.22 4.44 -12.00
C TYR A 67 14.48 3.01 -11.55
N TYR A 68 13.51 2.14 -11.77
CA TYR A 68 13.58 0.71 -11.49
C TYR A 68 13.39 -0.06 -12.77
N ASN A 69 14.31 -0.99 -13.00
CA ASN A 69 14.14 -2.05 -13.99
C ASN A 69 13.12 -3.04 -13.44
N VAL A 70 12.00 -3.18 -14.16
CA VAL A 70 10.92 -4.10 -13.81
C VAL A 70 11.01 -5.34 -14.69
N THR A 71 11.04 -6.52 -14.06
CA THR A 71 11.08 -7.81 -14.77
C THR A 71 9.98 -8.71 -14.22
N LEU A 72 9.11 -9.21 -15.09
CA LEU A 72 8.07 -10.17 -14.73
C LEU A 72 8.68 -11.53 -14.43
N LEU A 73 8.11 -12.22 -13.45
CA LEU A 73 8.49 -13.60 -13.13
C LEU A 73 7.93 -14.59 -14.15
N ASN A 74 6.73 -14.31 -14.70
CA ASN A 74 6.07 -15.06 -15.75
C ASN A 74 5.19 -14.11 -16.59
N GLY A 75 5.57 -13.88 -17.85
CA GLY A 75 4.82 -12.99 -18.77
C GLY A 75 3.42 -13.48 -19.17
N ASN A 76 3.13 -14.78 -19.03
CA ASN A 76 1.82 -15.36 -19.34
C ASN A 76 0.82 -15.14 -18.19
N LYS A 77 1.29 -14.81 -16.98
CA LYS A 77 0.43 -14.65 -15.78
C LYS A 77 0.29 -13.21 -15.29
N LEU A 78 1.15 -12.33 -15.80
CA LEU A 78 1.12 -10.90 -15.52
C LEU A 78 1.66 -10.16 -16.75
N SER A 79 1.02 -9.06 -17.13
CA SER A 79 1.51 -8.19 -18.21
C SER A 79 2.36 -7.04 -17.65
N CYS A 80 3.15 -6.38 -18.51
CA CYS A 80 3.91 -5.20 -18.09
C CYS A 80 3.01 -4.08 -17.56
N ALA A 81 1.90 -3.76 -18.26
CA ALA A 81 0.92 -2.79 -17.79
C ALA A 81 0.32 -3.19 -16.43
N GLY A 82 -0.01 -4.47 -16.25
CA GLY A 82 -0.50 -5.01 -14.98
C GLY A 82 0.53 -4.86 -13.86
N SER A 83 1.81 -5.14 -14.14
CA SER A 83 2.90 -4.99 -13.17
C SER A 83 3.13 -3.53 -12.79
N THR A 84 3.07 -2.59 -13.73
CA THR A 84 3.16 -1.15 -13.46
C THR A 84 2.03 -0.69 -12.55
N LYS A 85 0.79 -1.08 -12.84
CA LYS A 85 -0.37 -0.75 -11.99
C LYS A 85 -0.20 -1.33 -10.58
N LEU A 86 0.19 -2.60 -10.47
CA LEU A 86 0.47 -3.24 -9.19
C LEU A 86 1.60 -2.54 -8.43
N PHE A 87 2.67 -2.14 -9.11
CA PHE A 87 3.79 -1.48 -8.47
C PHE A 87 3.38 -0.09 -7.94
N GLN A 88 2.58 0.66 -8.70
CA GLN A 88 1.98 1.92 -8.24
C GLN A 88 1.11 1.69 -7.01
N GLU A 89 0.23 0.70 -7.05
CA GLU A 89 -0.68 0.34 -5.95
C GLU A 89 0.10 -0.09 -4.70
N PHE A 90 1.10 -0.96 -4.84
CA PHE A 90 1.89 -1.47 -3.72
C PHE A 90 2.81 -0.41 -3.12
N LEU A 91 3.34 0.52 -3.90
CA LEU A 91 4.02 1.69 -3.35
C LEU A 91 3.07 2.60 -2.56
N GLN A 92 1.74 2.46 -2.71
CA GLN A 92 0.80 3.11 -1.80
C GLN A 92 0.62 2.34 -0.47
N ASP A 93 1.16 1.12 -0.35
CA ASP A 93 0.94 0.18 0.75
C ASP A 93 2.18 0.05 1.65
N TRP A 94 2.35 1.01 2.55
CA TRP A 94 3.61 1.19 3.29
C TRP A 94 3.85 0.17 4.41
N ASP A 95 2.83 -0.55 4.88
CA ASP A 95 2.90 -1.38 6.08
C ASP A 95 3.49 -2.79 5.83
N GLY A 96 3.63 -3.17 4.56
CA GLY A 96 4.18 -4.46 4.14
C GLY A 96 3.14 -5.57 3.97
N ARG A 97 1.86 -5.27 4.20
CA ARG A 97 0.74 -6.20 4.12
C ARG A 97 -0.05 -5.96 2.84
N LEU A 98 0.61 -6.28 1.72
CA LEU A 98 -0.02 -6.25 0.41
C LEU A 98 -1.31 -7.08 0.39
N ARG A 99 -2.28 -6.66 -0.42
CA ARG A 99 -3.53 -7.42 -0.59
C ARG A 99 -3.22 -8.88 -0.90
N SER A 100 -3.91 -9.80 -0.25
CA SER A 100 -3.79 -11.22 -0.58
C SER A 100 -4.00 -11.45 -2.09
N PRO A 101 -3.20 -12.29 -2.75
CA PRO A 101 -2.15 -13.18 -2.19
C PRO A 101 -0.74 -12.56 -2.20
N TRP A 102 -0.60 -11.25 -2.36
CA TRP A 102 0.68 -10.62 -2.64
C TRP A 102 1.59 -10.50 -1.42
N ARG A 103 2.89 -10.63 -1.65
CA ARG A 103 3.95 -10.30 -0.69
C ARG A 103 5.09 -9.58 -1.38
N VAL A 104 5.79 -8.75 -0.61
CA VAL A 104 7.05 -8.14 -1.03
C VAL A 104 8.18 -8.61 -0.12
N TYR A 105 9.34 -8.88 -0.70
CA TYR A 105 10.55 -9.18 0.04
C TYR A 105 11.79 -8.80 -0.77
N LEU A 106 12.95 -8.76 -0.10
CA LEU A 106 14.23 -8.54 -0.75
C LEU A 106 14.88 -9.88 -1.10
N SER A 107 15.45 -9.96 -2.29
CA SER A 107 16.32 -11.05 -2.73
C SER A 107 17.56 -10.42 -3.38
N GLY A 108 18.62 -10.24 -2.58
CA GLY A 108 19.74 -9.37 -2.96
C GLY A 108 19.27 -7.93 -3.20
N ASN A 109 19.63 -7.33 -4.33
CA ASN A 109 19.16 -5.98 -4.70
C ASN A 109 17.76 -5.95 -5.37
N LYS A 110 17.11 -7.11 -5.54
CA LYS A 110 15.79 -7.19 -6.16
C LYS A 110 14.70 -7.03 -5.10
N ARG A 111 13.74 -6.14 -5.34
CA ARG A 111 12.46 -6.12 -4.60
C ARG A 111 11.51 -7.04 -5.33
N VAL A 112 11.15 -8.16 -4.72
CA VAL A 112 10.35 -9.22 -5.34
C VAL A 112 8.92 -9.09 -4.88
N PHE A 113 8.00 -8.88 -5.82
CA PHE A 113 6.56 -8.94 -5.62
C PHE A 113 6.05 -10.26 -6.16
N ARG A 114 5.43 -11.07 -5.30
CA ARG A 114 4.94 -12.41 -5.68
C ARG A 114 3.54 -12.66 -5.13
N ALA A 115 2.67 -13.22 -5.96
CA ALA A 115 1.35 -13.69 -5.58
C ALA A 115 1.45 -15.12 -5.02
N GLY A 116 1.34 -15.26 -3.71
CA GLY A 116 1.33 -16.54 -3.00
C GLY A 116 2.59 -17.35 -3.28
N ASN A 117 2.42 -18.67 -3.46
CA ASN A 117 3.48 -19.59 -3.84
C ASN A 117 3.53 -19.84 -5.36
N THR A 118 3.09 -18.85 -6.16
CA THR A 118 3.09 -18.94 -7.62
C THR A 118 4.27 -18.17 -8.25
N ASP A 119 4.45 -18.35 -9.54
CA ASP A 119 5.33 -17.56 -10.42
C ASP A 119 4.66 -16.29 -10.98
N LYS A 120 3.42 -15.99 -10.58
CA LYS A 120 2.78 -14.70 -10.90
C LYS A 120 3.41 -13.60 -10.03
N GLY A 121 4.12 -12.68 -10.67
CA GLY A 121 4.74 -11.57 -9.98
C GLY A 121 5.78 -10.85 -10.82
N PHE A 122 6.52 -9.96 -10.18
CA PHE A 122 7.57 -9.17 -10.82
C PHE A 122 8.66 -8.78 -9.82
N THR A 123 9.83 -8.42 -10.34
CA THR A 123 10.92 -7.85 -9.57
C THR A 123 11.13 -6.40 -9.97
N ALA A 124 11.51 -5.57 -9.02
CA ALA A 124 11.93 -4.20 -9.24
C ALA A 124 13.37 -4.04 -8.72
N THR A 125 14.29 -3.69 -9.61
CA THR A 125 15.70 -3.47 -9.28
C THR A 125 16.07 -2.03 -9.62
N PRO A 126 16.69 -1.25 -8.72
CA PRO A 126 17.16 0.09 -9.05
C PRO A 126 18.03 0.08 -10.31
N ALA A 127 17.73 0.95 -11.28
CA ALA A 127 18.61 1.19 -12.42
C ALA A 127 19.88 1.92 -11.93
N LYS A 128 21.07 1.46 -12.32
CA LYS A 128 22.33 2.12 -11.90
C LYS A 128 22.30 3.60 -12.32
N LYS A 129 22.73 4.47 -11.40
CA LYS A 129 22.55 5.95 -11.34
C LYS A 129 21.16 6.41 -10.85
N SER A 130 20.96 6.37 -9.53
CA SER A 130 20.28 7.48 -8.84
C SER A 130 20.82 7.58 -7.42
N GLY A 131 22.02 8.15 -7.30
CA GLY A 131 22.46 8.78 -6.07
C GLY A 131 21.51 9.95 -5.80
N GLY A 132 20.64 9.77 -4.82
CA GLY A 132 19.71 10.78 -4.34
C GLY A 132 19.68 10.67 -2.82
N GLY A 133 20.70 11.25 -2.19
CA GLY A 133 20.82 11.30 -0.74
C GLY A 133 19.66 12.05 -0.09
N GLY A 134 19.40 11.69 1.16
CA GLY A 134 18.77 12.59 2.13
C GLY A 134 17.37 12.19 2.61
N GLY A 135 17.32 11.72 3.85
CA GLY A 135 16.36 12.26 4.82
C GLY A 135 15.08 11.47 5.04
N ASN A 136 15.13 10.60 6.04
CA ASN A 136 13.98 10.13 6.79
C ASN A 136 13.50 11.25 7.75
N SER A 137 12.42 11.99 7.47
CA SER A 137 11.76 12.88 8.46
C SER A 137 10.56 13.70 7.92
N GLY A 138 9.38 13.60 8.56
CA GLY A 138 8.47 14.76 8.76
C GLY A 138 7.40 15.12 7.71
N ARG A 139 7.31 14.47 6.54
CA ARG A 139 6.35 14.88 5.48
C ARG A 139 4.92 14.37 5.64
N SER A 140 4.72 13.22 6.27
CA SER A 140 3.38 12.64 6.42
C SER A 140 2.66 13.23 7.62
N CYS A 141 1.40 13.60 7.45
CA CYS A 141 0.59 14.08 8.56
C CYS A 141 0.32 12.96 9.57
N PRO A 142 0.37 13.27 10.88
CA PRO A 142 0.23 12.28 11.92
C PRO A 142 -1.22 11.77 12.04
N ALA A 143 -2.20 12.59 11.63
CA ALA A 143 -3.61 12.23 11.61
C ALA A 143 -4.04 11.69 10.24
N TYR A 144 -5.19 11.00 10.22
CA TYR A 144 -5.91 10.65 8.99
C TYR A 144 -7.05 11.64 8.75
N PHE A 145 -7.38 11.87 7.48
CA PHE A 145 -8.61 12.52 7.07
C PHE A 145 -9.67 11.44 6.82
N THR A 146 -10.84 11.55 7.43
CA THR A 146 -11.94 10.60 7.21
C THR A 146 -12.92 11.16 6.19
N VAL A 147 -13.08 10.46 5.08
CA VAL A 147 -14.12 10.71 4.09
C VAL A 147 -15.31 9.83 4.44
N VAL A 148 -16.39 10.47 4.91
CA VAL A 148 -17.54 9.77 5.52
C VAL A 148 -18.47 9.16 4.47
N ARG A 149 -18.57 9.81 3.30
CA ARG A 149 -19.39 9.37 2.16
C ARG A 149 -18.52 9.38 0.90
N GLY A 150 -18.83 8.55 -0.09
CA GLY A 150 -18.10 8.58 -1.35
C GLY A 150 -18.26 9.94 -2.01
N ASP A 151 -17.15 10.52 -2.43
CA ASP A 151 -17.08 11.86 -2.98
C ASP A 151 -16.22 11.89 -4.25
N SER A 152 -16.18 13.02 -4.95
CA SER A 152 -15.30 13.24 -6.10
C SER A 152 -14.97 14.71 -6.30
N ILE A 153 -13.75 14.95 -6.77
CA ILE A 153 -13.26 16.27 -7.18
C ILE A 153 -13.00 16.17 -8.68
N GLY A 154 -14.01 16.48 -9.49
CA GLY A 154 -14.01 16.19 -10.93
C GLY A 154 -13.81 14.70 -11.22
N SER A 155 -12.76 14.36 -11.96
CA SER A 155 -12.41 12.96 -12.28
C SER A 155 -11.71 12.22 -11.14
N PHE A 156 -11.23 12.92 -10.10
CA PHE A 156 -10.60 12.30 -8.95
C PHE A 156 -11.65 11.73 -7.99
N LYS A 157 -11.75 10.40 -7.94
CA LYS A 157 -12.69 9.74 -7.04
C LYS A 157 -12.12 9.65 -5.64
N VAL A 158 -12.93 10.03 -4.66
CA VAL A 158 -12.62 9.96 -3.22
C VAL A 158 -13.67 9.10 -2.51
N PRO A 159 -13.63 7.76 -2.66
CA PRO A 159 -14.58 6.89 -1.97
C PRO A 159 -14.50 7.01 -0.45
N ARG A 160 -15.57 6.65 0.27
CA ARG A 160 -15.55 6.62 1.74
C ARG A 160 -14.33 5.84 2.27
N GLY A 161 -13.72 6.36 3.34
CA GLY A 161 -12.58 5.73 3.97
C GLY A 161 -11.65 6.70 4.69
N GLN A 162 -10.55 6.15 5.22
CA GLN A 162 -9.48 6.95 5.80
C GLN A 162 -8.50 7.37 4.71
N TYR A 163 -7.94 8.56 4.84
CA TYR A 163 -7.01 9.15 3.89
C TYR A 163 -5.80 9.71 4.62
N ARG A 164 -4.61 9.43 4.10
CA ARG A 164 -3.36 10.01 4.58
C ARG A 164 -3.01 11.21 3.71
N ILE A 165 -2.60 12.30 4.37
CA ILE A 165 -2.10 13.51 3.73
C ILE A 165 -0.58 13.56 3.90
N THR A 166 0.14 13.78 2.80
CA THR A 166 1.60 13.94 2.79
C THR A 166 1.96 15.28 2.17
N LEU A 167 2.70 16.10 2.89
CA LEU A 167 3.13 17.41 2.46
C LEU A 167 4.23 17.27 1.40
N ILE A 168 4.15 18.04 0.31
CA ILE A 168 5.22 18.11 -0.70
C ILE A 168 6.44 18.79 -0.08
N ASP A 169 6.23 19.95 0.54
CA ASP A 169 7.25 20.70 1.29
C ASP A 169 6.71 21.10 2.67
N PRO A 170 7.14 20.44 3.75
CA PRO A 170 6.64 20.69 5.10
C PRO A 170 7.06 22.06 5.64
N LYS A 171 8.03 22.75 5.00
CA LYS A 171 8.41 24.12 5.33
C LYS A 171 7.46 25.16 4.73
N LYS A 172 6.63 24.79 3.74
CA LYS A 172 5.77 25.73 3.01
C LYS A 172 4.28 25.50 3.18
N ILE A 173 3.88 24.34 3.69
CA ILE A 173 2.49 24.05 4.04
C ILE A 173 2.47 23.11 5.24
N THR A 174 1.60 23.40 6.21
CA THR A 174 1.44 22.56 7.40
C THR A 174 0.37 21.50 7.19
N CYS A 175 0.37 20.47 8.03
CA CYS A 175 -0.70 19.46 8.02
C CYS A 175 -2.08 20.06 8.24
N VAL A 176 -2.21 21.02 9.16
CA VAL A 176 -3.50 21.69 9.43
C VAL A 176 -4.00 22.41 8.17
N GLN A 177 -3.11 23.12 7.48
CA GLN A 177 -3.44 23.79 6.22
C GLN A 177 -3.82 22.77 5.13
N ALA A 178 -3.08 21.68 4.99
CA ALA A 178 -3.37 20.64 4.01
C ALA A 178 -4.72 19.94 4.28
N PHE A 179 -5.05 19.62 5.54
CA PHE A 179 -6.35 19.08 5.92
C PHE A 179 -7.49 20.05 5.62
N LYS A 180 -7.32 21.33 5.96
CA LYS A 180 -8.32 22.37 5.67
C LYS A 180 -8.57 22.49 4.17
N ARG A 181 -7.50 22.58 3.37
CA ARG A 181 -7.59 22.64 1.91
C ARG A 181 -8.23 21.40 1.31
N PHE A 182 -7.84 20.21 1.76
CA PHE A 182 -8.46 18.99 1.27
C PHE A 182 -9.96 18.93 1.58
N LYS A 183 -10.37 19.37 2.79
CA LYS A 183 -11.79 19.50 3.14
C LYS A 183 -12.53 20.46 2.21
N GLU A 184 -11.94 21.62 1.92
CA GLU A 184 -12.52 22.62 1.02
C GLU A 184 -12.64 22.07 -0.41
N PHE A 185 -11.61 21.39 -0.92
CA PHE A 185 -11.62 20.83 -2.27
C PHE A 185 -12.64 19.70 -2.45
N LEU A 186 -12.95 18.95 -1.40
CA LEU A 186 -14.04 17.97 -1.43
C LEU A 186 -15.42 18.60 -1.60
N LEU A 187 -15.57 19.91 -1.38
CA LEU A 187 -16.82 20.63 -1.67
C LEU A 187 -16.89 21.08 -3.13
N ASP A 188 -15.82 20.90 -3.90
CA ASP A 188 -15.66 21.39 -5.28
C ASP A 188 -15.81 20.24 -6.28
N PHE A 189 -17.06 19.82 -6.46
CA PHE A 189 -17.41 18.58 -7.16
C PHE A 189 -17.07 18.59 -8.66
N ASP A 190 -16.98 19.77 -9.28
CA ASP A 190 -16.70 19.95 -10.71
C ASP A 190 -15.20 19.76 -11.06
N GLY A 191 -14.34 19.68 -10.05
CA GLY A 191 -12.89 19.51 -10.20
C GLY A 191 -12.11 20.79 -10.51
N ARG A 192 -12.77 21.96 -10.49
CA ARG A 192 -12.16 23.27 -10.72
C ARG A 192 -11.75 23.90 -9.39
N LEU A 193 -10.58 23.50 -8.90
CA LEU A 193 -10.09 24.04 -7.63
C LEU A 193 -9.91 25.57 -7.66
N PRO A 194 -10.07 26.25 -6.50
CA PRO A 194 -9.87 27.69 -6.40
C PRO A 194 -8.47 28.07 -6.83
N TYR A 195 -8.36 28.98 -7.81
CA TYR A 195 -7.07 29.49 -8.26
C TYR A 195 -6.23 30.00 -7.06
N PRO A 196 -4.92 29.67 -6.95
CA PRO A 196 -4.07 29.00 -7.94
C PRO A 196 -3.92 27.48 -7.71
N TRP A 197 -4.86 26.80 -7.06
CA TRP A 197 -4.74 25.37 -6.81
C TRP A 197 -5.05 24.53 -8.05
N LYS A 198 -4.31 23.45 -8.20
CA LYS A 198 -4.50 22.44 -9.24
C LYS A 198 -4.46 21.04 -8.64
N LEU A 199 -5.20 20.13 -9.27
CA LEU A 199 -5.24 18.72 -8.94
C LEU A 199 -4.58 17.92 -10.07
N ASN A 200 -3.65 17.03 -9.69
CA ASN A 200 -3.28 15.89 -10.51
C ASN A 200 -4.11 14.67 -10.05
N PRO A 201 -5.19 14.31 -10.77
CA PRO A 201 -6.12 13.27 -10.35
C PRO A 201 -5.51 11.86 -10.37
N LEU A 202 -4.55 11.60 -11.28
CA LEU A 202 -3.83 10.32 -11.34
C LEU A 202 -3.00 10.04 -10.09
N MET A 203 -2.47 11.11 -9.48
CA MET A 203 -1.53 11.00 -8.36
C MET A 203 -2.14 11.42 -7.02
N GLY A 204 -3.35 11.97 -7.01
CA GLY A 204 -3.97 12.57 -5.83
C GLY A 204 -3.18 13.75 -5.27
N ILE A 205 -2.50 14.53 -6.13
CA ILE A 205 -1.65 15.65 -5.69
C ILE A 205 -2.38 16.97 -5.90
N PHE A 206 -2.50 17.73 -4.82
CA PHE A 206 -3.00 19.08 -4.79
C PHE A 206 -1.83 20.03 -4.65
N TYR A 207 -1.68 20.98 -5.57
CA TYR A 207 -0.55 21.90 -5.57
C TYR A 207 -0.93 23.30 -6.02
N ASN A 208 -0.23 24.29 -5.50
CA ASN A 208 -0.34 25.68 -5.91
C ASN A 208 0.47 25.89 -7.20
N SER A 209 -0.18 26.28 -8.29
CA SER A 209 0.47 26.43 -9.59
C SER A 209 1.39 27.64 -9.70
N LYS A 210 1.23 28.67 -8.84
CA LYS A 210 2.16 29.80 -8.74
C LYS A 210 3.41 29.45 -7.92
N HIS A 211 3.27 28.52 -6.99
CA HIS A 211 4.33 28.15 -6.05
C HIS A 211 4.41 26.61 -5.93
N GLY A 212 4.95 25.95 -6.95
CA GLY A 212 4.85 24.48 -7.17
C GLY A 212 5.36 23.55 -6.06
N ARG A 213 5.97 24.07 -4.99
CA ARG A 213 6.34 23.29 -3.78
C ARG A 213 5.32 23.40 -2.64
N ILE A 214 4.35 24.31 -2.74
CA ILE A 214 3.20 24.40 -1.82
C ILE A 214 2.17 23.40 -2.30
N GLY A 215 2.01 22.30 -1.58
CA GLY A 215 1.04 21.29 -1.93
C GLY A 215 1.12 20.06 -1.05
N PHE A 216 0.18 19.15 -1.26
CA PHE A 216 0.05 17.92 -0.53
C PHE A 216 -0.54 16.82 -1.40
N LYS A 217 -0.15 15.58 -1.10
CA LYS A 217 -0.68 14.37 -1.71
C LYS A 217 -1.72 13.74 -0.78
N VAL A 218 -2.80 13.25 -1.36
CA VAL A 218 -3.89 12.57 -0.66
C VAL A 218 -3.99 11.13 -1.16
N ASN A 219 -3.88 10.19 -0.24
CA ASN A 219 -3.96 8.77 -0.52
C ASN A 219 -5.02 8.12 0.33
N LYS A 220 -5.88 7.27 -0.27
CA LYS A 220 -6.76 6.40 0.51
C LYS A 220 -5.89 5.42 1.30
N ALA A 221 -6.10 5.35 2.61
CA ALA A 221 -5.45 4.40 3.48
C ALA A 221 -6.15 3.04 3.31
N TYR A 222 -5.36 2.02 2.98
CA TYR A 222 -5.81 0.62 2.90
C TYR A 222 -5.15 -0.19 4.03
N GLY A 223 -5.86 -1.21 4.52
CA GLY A 223 -5.48 -1.98 5.70
C GLY A 223 -6.20 -1.54 6.99
N PRO A 224 -6.29 -2.41 8.03
CA PRO A 224 -6.78 -2.01 9.34
C PRO A 224 -5.92 -0.85 9.87
N ALA A 225 -6.53 0.05 10.65
CA ALA A 225 -5.82 1.18 11.25
C ALA A 225 -4.46 0.73 11.83
N PRO A 226 -3.36 1.48 11.62
CA PRO A 226 -2.11 1.17 12.29
C PRO A 226 -2.41 0.99 13.77
N ARG A 227 -1.91 -0.10 14.36
CA ARG A 227 -2.01 -0.28 15.82
C ARG A 227 -1.54 1.02 16.44
N PRO A 228 -2.37 1.71 17.24
CA PRO A 228 -1.97 2.97 17.84
C PRO A 228 -0.68 2.68 18.58
N ASN A 229 0.37 3.46 18.29
CA ASN A 229 1.51 3.51 19.18
C ASN A 229 0.95 3.66 20.60
N LYS A 230 1.39 2.77 21.48
CA LYS A 230 0.98 2.74 22.89
C LYS A 230 0.92 4.17 23.41
N HIS A 231 -0.30 4.61 23.75
CA HIS A 231 -0.60 5.82 24.54
C HIS A 231 -0.54 7.20 23.87
N THR A 232 -0.76 7.35 22.56
CA THR A 232 -1.02 8.70 21.99
C THR A 232 -2.51 9.04 21.96
N TYR A 233 -2.88 10.07 22.72
CA TYR A 233 -4.21 10.67 22.71
C TYR A 233 -4.49 11.34 21.36
N VAL A 234 -5.59 10.98 20.69
CA VAL A 234 -6.04 11.62 19.45
C VAL A 234 -7.09 12.67 19.79
N ARG A 235 -6.86 13.94 19.46
CA ARG A 235 -7.83 15.03 19.70
C ARG A 235 -9.00 14.95 18.72
N CYS A 236 -10.21 15.09 19.23
CA CYS A 236 -11.41 15.19 18.43
C CYS A 236 -11.50 16.54 17.69
N PRO A 237 -11.97 16.55 16.44
CA PRO A 237 -11.95 17.75 15.60
C PRO A 237 -12.91 18.84 16.07
N ALA A 238 -13.99 18.45 16.75
CA ALA A 238 -14.96 19.37 17.35
C ALA A 238 -14.78 19.42 18.87
N THR A 239 -15.11 20.57 19.47
CA THR A 239 -15.27 20.72 20.91
C THR A 239 -16.62 20.16 21.36
N PHE A 240 -16.67 19.68 22.59
CA PHE A 240 -17.90 19.35 23.28
C PHE A 240 -18.30 20.56 24.15
N ARG A 241 -19.54 21.04 24.05
CA ARG A 241 -20.02 22.16 24.87
C ARG A 241 -20.69 21.64 26.14
N VAL A 242 -20.09 21.89 27.29
CA VAL A 242 -20.74 21.72 28.59
C VAL A 242 -21.62 22.95 28.82
N LEU A 243 -22.91 22.73 29.06
CA LEU A 243 -23.89 23.81 29.08
C LEU A 243 -23.95 24.53 30.44
N ASN A 244 -23.70 23.79 31.52
CA ASN A 244 -23.76 24.30 32.89
C ASN A 244 -22.43 24.03 33.63
N ASN A 245 -22.28 24.59 34.82
CA ASN A 245 -21.20 24.14 35.70
C ASN A 245 -21.62 22.78 36.27
N ASP A 246 -21.03 21.71 35.75
CA ASP A 246 -21.41 20.33 36.03
C ASP A 246 -20.35 19.63 36.92
N ARG A 247 -20.75 18.52 37.54
CA ARG A 247 -19.85 17.64 38.29
C ARG A 247 -20.07 16.19 37.91
N ILE A 248 -18.99 15.42 37.88
CA ILE A 248 -18.99 13.96 37.76
C ILE A 248 -18.23 13.42 38.96
N GLY A 249 -18.94 13.17 40.06
CA GLY A 249 -18.33 12.93 41.36
C GLY A 249 -17.44 14.10 41.77
N ALA A 250 -16.16 13.81 42.05
CA ALA A 250 -15.18 14.83 42.42
C ALA A 250 -14.64 15.64 41.23
N LEU A 251 -14.92 15.27 39.98
CA LEU A 251 -14.49 16.05 38.81
C LEU A 251 -15.44 17.23 38.57
N TYR A 252 -14.94 18.45 38.76
CA TYR A 252 -15.65 19.68 38.42
C TYR A 252 -15.41 20.10 36.96
N LEU A 253 -16.48 20.48 36.26
CA LEU A 253 -16.46 20.91 34.87
C LEU A 253 -17.18 22.26 34.77
N ARG A 254 -16.45 23.31 34.38
CA ARG A 254 -17.03 24.63 34.14
C ARG A 254 -17.89 24.59 32.87
N LYS A 255 -18.92 25.44 32.80
CA LYS A 255 -19.63 25.65 31.54
C LYS A 255 -18.65 26.15 30.47
N GLY A 256 -18.76 25.64 29.25
CA GLY A 256 -17.87 26.05 28.17
C GLY A 256 -17.47 24.93 27.21
N PRO A 257 -16.63 25.26 26.21
CA PRO A 257 -16.10 24.28 25.27
C PRO A 257 -15.01 23.41 25.89
N TYR A 258 -15.01 22.13 25.55
CA TYR A 258 -14.01 21.15 25.96
C TYR A 258 -13.42 20.43 24.75
N TYR A 259 -12.10 20.28 24.74
CA TYR A 259 -11.41 19.33 23.87
C TYR A 259 -11.59 17.92 24.40
N VAL A 260 -12.06 17.03 23.53
CA VAL A 260 -12.13 15.59 23.81
C VAL A 260 -10.94 14.91 23.13
N TYR A 261 -10.23 14.05 23.84
CA TYR A 261 -9.16 13.24 23.28
C TYR A 261 -9.46 11.75 23.49
N VAL A 262 -9.32 10.93 22.46
CA VAL A 262 -9.63 9.50 22.46
C VAL A 262 -8.38 8.64 22.35
N VAL A 263 -8.46 7.41 22.85
CA VAL A 263 -7.38 6.41 22.87
C VAL A 263 -7.95 5.03 22.51
N ASN A 264 -7.10 4.17 21.93
CA ASN A 264 -7.40 2.76 21.66
C ASN A 264 -8.65 2.53 20.77
N GLY A 265 -8.84 3.36 19.74
CA GLY A 265 -9.87 3.15 18.72
C GLY A 265 -11.27 3.64 19.10
N LEU A 266 -11.44 4.31 20.24
CA LEU A 266 -12.70 4.96 20.60
C LEU A 266 -13.02 6.10 19.62
N SER A 267 -14.24 6.11 19.06
CA SER A 267 -14.66 7.19 18.16
C SER A 267 -14.95 8.48 18.92
N CYS A 268 -14.74 9.63 18.29
CA CYS A 268 -15.08 10.92 18.89
C CYS A 268 -16.58 11.09 19.18
N SER A 269 -17.44 10.53 18.33
CA SER A 269 -18.89 10.53 18.57
C SER A 269 -19.24 9.72 19.80
N SER A 270 -18.68 8.51 19.92
CA SER A 270 -18.87 7.66 21.11
C SER A 270 -18.35 8.33 22.37
N ALA A 271 -17.15 8.92 22.32
CA ALA A 271 -16.57 9.63 23.47
C ALA A 271 -17.45 10.82 23.91
N SER A 272 -17.95 11.62 22.96
CA SER A 272 -18.88 12.71 23.27
C SER A 272 -20.22 12.22 23.82
N ASN A 273 -20.73 11.09 23.33
CA ASN A 273 -21.97 10.50 23.84
C ASN A 273 -21.80 9.97 25.27
N TYR A 274 -20.69 9.27 25.54
CA TYR A 274 -20.34 8.85 26.89
C TYR A 274 -20.13 10.04 27.81
N PHE A 275 -19.42 11.08 27.35
CA PHE A 275 -19.21 12.28 28.15
C PHE A 275 -20.54 12.96 28.50
N ARG A 276 -21.46 13.10 27.54
CA ARG A 276 -22.82 13.60 27.79
C ARG A 276 -23.56 12.75 28.82
N GLN A 277 -23.49 11.43 28.71
CA GLN A 277 -24.11 10.52 29.67
C GLN A 277 -23.48 10.65 31.07
N PHE A 278 -22.17 10.84 31.15
CA PHE A 278 -21.45 10.92 32.42
C PHE A 278 -21.66 12.26 33.13
N LEU A 279 -21.95 13.34 32.41
CA LEU A 279 -22.38 14.62 33.02
C LEU A 279 -23.65 14.44 33.87
N ASN A 280 -24.51 13.48 33.52
CA ASN A 280 -25.69 13.14 34.32
C ASN A 280 -25.38 12.24 35.53
N ARG A 281 -24.11 11.84 35.73
CA ARG A 281 -23.64 11.00 36.85
C ARG A 281 -22.95 11.87 37.89
N THR A 282 -23.71 12.73 38.53
CA THR A 282 -23.22 13.64 39.58
C THR A 282 -22.63 12.88 40.77
N ASP A 283 -23.11 11.66 41.04
CA ASP A 283 -22.57 10.70 42.00
C ASP A 283 -21.16 10.17 41.68
N GLY A 284 -20.68 10.39 40.45
CA GLY A 284 -19.39 9.88 39.96
C GLY A 284 -19.36 8.38 39.69
N ARG A 285 -20.48 7.67 39.86
CA ARG A 285 -20.56 6.22 39.62
C ARG A 285 -20.83 5.98 38.14
N LEU A 286 -19.76 5.78 37.38
CA LEU A 286 -19.88 5.52 35.95
C LEU A 286 -20.42 4.11 35.66
N PRO A 287 -21.16 3.92 34.55
CA PRO A 287 -21.56 2.59 34.09
C PRO A 287 -20.35 1.68 33.90
N ARG A 288 -20.42 0.44 34.41
CA ARG A 288 -19.37 -0.56 34.13
C ARG A 288 -19.19 -0.71 32.60
N PRO A 289 -17.96 -0.85 32.09
CA PRO A 289 -16.67 -0.95 32.80
C PRO A 289 -15.93 0.39 33.03
N TRP A 290 -16.61 1.53 32.86
CA TRP A 290 -15.97 2.84 32.90
C TRP A 290 -15.49 3.24 34.30
N ARG A 291 -14.32 3.88 34.33
CA ARG A 291 -13.70 4.44 35.52
C ARG A 291 -13.22 5.85 35.24
N LEU A 292 -13.43 6.74 36.20
CA LEU A 292 -12.96 8.12 36.17
C LEU A 292 -11.63 8.26 36.92
N ASN A 293 -10.63 8.83 36.27
CA ASN A 293 -9.46 9.42 36.90
C ASN A 293 -9.65 10.93 36.93
N VAL A 294 -9.94 11.47 38.12
CA VAL A 294 -10.30 12.88 38.34
C VAL A 294 -9.15 13.81 37.97
N ALA A 295 -7.94 13.53 38.47
CA ALA A 295 -6.76 14.39 38.26
C ALA A 295 -6.41 14.62 36.78
N LYS A 296 -6.72 13.64 35.92
CA LYS A 296 -6.44 13.71 34.48
C LYS A 296 -7.69 13.94 33.63
N ALA A 297 -8.85 14.14 34.26
CA ALA A 297 -10.17 14.19 33.63
C ALA A 297 -10.34 13.08 32.57
N LYS A 298 -9.93 11.85 32.93
CA LYS A 298 -9.80 10.71 32.02
C LYS A 298 -10.78 9.59 32.38
N PHE A 299 -11.49 9.13 31.39
CA PHE A 299 -12.44 8.02 31.43
C PHE A 299 -11.84 6.83 30.71
N ASN A 300 -11.84 5.65 31.34
CA ASN A 300 -11.25 4.44 30.74
C ASN A 300 -11.95 3.16 31.20
N THR A 301 -11.85 2.10 30.40
CA THR A 301 -12.48 0.80 30.68
C THR A 301 -11.50 -0.24 31.24
N GLY A 302 -10.37 0.19 31.82
CA GLY A 302 -9.33 -0.71 32.34
C GLY A 302 -8.21 -1.04 31.35
N LYS A 303 -7.36 -2.01 31.71
CA LYS A 303 -6.10 -2.33 31.01
C LYS A 303 -6.38 -2.78 29.57
N GLY A 304 -5.77 -2.10 28.60
CA GLY A 304 -5.94 -2.38 27.16
C GLY A 304 -7.27 -1.91 26.56
N GLY A 305 -8.19 -1.39 27.36
CA GLY A 305 -9.50 -0.93 26.92
C GLY A 305 -9.50 0.46 26.30
N VAL A 306 -10.67 0.89 25.84
CA VAL A 306 -10.89 2.23 25.29
C VAL A 306 -10.80 3.29 26.37
N ALA A 307 -10.39 4.51 25.98
CA ALA A 307 -10.37 5.64 26.89
C ALA A 307 -10.59 6.97 26.16
N PHE A 308 -11.09 7.96 26.89
CA PHE A 308 -11.03 9.35 26.48
C PHE A 308 -10.68 10.27 27.65
N ARG A 309 -10.17 11.46 27.37
CA ARG A 309 -10.01 12.54 28.35
C ARG A 309 -10.65 13.81 27.84
N VAL A 310 -11.05 14.68 28.76
CA VAL A 310 -11.61 15.99 28.45
C VAL A 310 -10.72 17.08 29.04
N GLN A 311 -10.58 18.19 28.33
CA GLN A 311 -9.79 19.35 28.76
C GLN A 311 -10.57 20.61 28.37
N HIS A 312 -10.75 21.55 29.29
CA HIS A 312 -11.37 22.82 28.95
C HIS A 312 -10.57 23.51 27.83
N ALA A 313 -11.28 24.02 26.83
CA ALA A 313 -10.67 24.64 25.66
C ALA A 313 -10.08 26.02 25.98
#